data_AF-A0A370TD18-F1
#
_entry.id   AF-A0A370TD18-F1
#
_cell.length_a   1.000
_cell.length_b   1.000
_cell.length_c   1.000
_cell.angle_alpha   90.00
_cell.angle_beta   90.00
_cell.angle_gamma   90.00
#
_symmetry.space_group_name_H-M   'P 1'
#
loop_
_entity.id
_entity.type
_entity.pdbx_description
1 polymer ?
#
loop_
_entity_poly.entity_id
_entity_poly.type
_entity_poly.pdbx_seq_one_letter_code
_entity_poly.pdbx_strand_id
1 'polypeptide(L)'
;MEVSKAKTLTELQPRPRAAFRAPRPPRQHQTTILEIFSTIGSSVIHRTKTICGRLEHTVFLALSFLPKASAQHNTAIFQPIYTSTPEIEASVGNASGWFYMSAWNARGMLIRSGSGNLECLGNLSWALENLGELNAAEYSGANGAMTLLPTVASLLGASTREMWELYKLMPLAAVLTMFLSLGGTVNPNDGMAPPSKVRAQSTGKVRVNDNDETQDGMEQGMLLHDMSAPKVENETARNFAEEVRLRAAGALNETRHWVIWVGIVIQAIGIAVVLTVLWFGQRGAVIPWWCRCWGWMWFWYFLVVATSMIQNAALSPFTYSYTMRISKAPTDIGFDRRGVQSIRQYVEGGRQLKDILNAGPEPVSITANSDSYFRPAQQGALSTCFYVIVSQARKEAWHELLAVASKASSVIVYAFGTMVFSSAALMSISAALMVLSLILCSAVVGRATAMWMTRELHESNGPPILRCQADGRNGLNDLVLAVLDIEGLVVEMGGNVFFNGILIKKRSTWFSWSSYIGLLAKPFNLAEFVSQ
;
A
#
# COMPACT_ATOMS: atom_id res chain seq x y z
N MET A 1 67.44 44.95 -0.24
CA MET A 1 67.76 45.91 -1.32
C MET A 1 68.68 45.18 -2.29
N GLU A 2 68.46 45.33 -3.60
CA GLU A 2 69.08 44.59 -4.74
C GLU A 2 68.56 43.14 -4.91
N VAL A 3 67.67 42.82 -5.85
CA VAL A 3 67.67 42.92 -7.33
C VAL A 3 68.67 41.97 -8.02
N SER A 4 68.08 40.92 -8.61
CA SER A 4 68.37 40.30 -9.91
C SER A 4 69.79 39.78 -10.20
N LYS A 5 69.84 38.52 -10.63
CA LYS A 5 70.52 38.17 -11.89
C LYS A 5 70.11 36.78 -12.38
N ALA A 6 69.41 36.79 -13.52
CA ALA A 6 69.27 35.67 -14.42
C ALA A 6 70.64 35.25 -14.97
N LYS A 7 70.85 33.94 -15.13
CA LYS A 7 71.98 33.38 -15.86
C LYS A 7 71.47 32.30 -16.82
N THR A 8 71.46 32.68 -18.08
CA THR A 8 71.36 31.83 -19.28
C THR A 8 72.66 31.04 -19.42
N LEU A 9 72.57 29.73 -19.65
CA LEU A 9 73.67 28.89 -20.13
C LEU A 9 73.05 27.74 -20.95
N THR A 10 72.93 27.95 -22.26
CA THR A 10 73.80 27.42 -23.32
C THR A 10 73.61 25.92 -23.57
N GLU A 11 72.87 25.67 -24.63
CA GLU A 11 72.95 24.55 -25.57
C GLU A 11 74.21 23.68 -25.48
N LEU A 12 74.00 22.39 -25.22
CA LEU A 12 74.92 21.32 -25.58
C LEU A 12 74.08 20.09 -25.95
N GLN A 13 73.86 19.94 -27.27
CA GLN A 13 73.29 18.73 -27.87
C GLN A 13 74.17 17.50 -27.55
N PRO A 14 73.58 16.40 -27.06
CA PRO A 14 74.19 15.08 -27.15
C PRO A 14 73.57 14.24 -28.27
N ARG A 15 74.49 13.64 -29.04
CA ARG A 15 74.34 12.63 -30.10
C ARG A 15 73.26 11.58 -29.86
N PRO A 16 72.64 11.05 -30.95
CA PRO A 16 71.67 9.97 -30.86
C PRO A 16 72.34 8.67 -30.40
N ARG A 17 72.00 8.20 -29.20
CA ARG A 17 72.28 6.83 -28.76
C ARG A 17 71.17 5.91 -29.25
N ALA A 18 71.59 4.74 -29.73
CA ALA A 18 70.79 3.68 -30.31
C ALA A 18 69.50 3.39 -29.52
N ALA A 19 68.41 3.20 -30.26
CA ALA A 19 67.08 2.90 -29.75
C ALA A 19 67.09 1.62 -28.89
N PHE A 20 67.02 1.81 -27.58
CA PHE A 20 66.69 0.74 -26.65
C PHE A 20 65.20 0.41 -26.83
N ARG A 21 64.91 -0.73 -27.45
CA ARG A 21 63.56 -1.21 -27.69
C ARG A 21 62.96 -1.64 -26.35
N ALA A 22 62.16 -0.77 -25.73
CA ALA A 22 61.42 -1.12 -24.51
C ALA A 22 60.49 -2.32 -24.80
N PRO A 23 60.39 -3.29 -23.88
CA PRO A 23 59.42 -4.36 -24.00
C PRO A 23 58.01 -3.77 -24.07
N ARG A 24 57.23 -4.19 -25.09
CA ARG A 24 55.84 -3.75 -25.25
C ARG A 24 55.09 -4.06 -23.95
N PRO A 25 54.32 -3.11 -23.38
CA PRO A 25 53.46 -3.42 -22.25
C PRO A 25 52.51 -4.55 -22.65
N PRO A 26 52.21 -5.48 -21.74
CA PRO A 26 51.23 -6.53 -22.01
C PRO A 26 49.94 -5.85 -22.48
N ARG A 27 49.38 -6.33 -23.60
CA ARG A 27 48.10 -5.86 -24.12
C ARG A 27 47.10 -5.92 -22.98
N GLN A 28 46.70 -4.74 -22.50
CA GLN A 28 45.64 -4.58 -21.52
C GLN A 28 44.38 -5.13 -22.21
N HIS A 29 43.97 -6.33 -21.82
CA HIS A 29 42.68 -6.88 -22.24
C HIS A 29 41.64 -5.86 -21.78
N GLN A 30 41.02 -5.16 -22.72
CA GLN A 30 39.82 -4.37 -22.47
C GLN A 30 38.73 -5.36 -22.04
N THR A 31 38.72 -5.70 -20.75
CA THR A 31 37.56 -6.32 -20.12
C THR A 31 36.42 -5.34 -20.29
N THR A 32 35.51 -5.65 -21.21
CA THR A 32 34.32 -4.85 -21.46
C THR A 32 33.57 -4.66 -20.15
N ILE A 33 33.07 -3.45 -19.90
CA ILE A 33 32.27 -3.11 -18.71
C ILE A 33 31.17 -4.16 -18.44
N LEU A 34 30.62 -4.74 -19.51
CA LEU A 34 29.66 -5.85 -19.49
C LEU A 34 30.15 -7.13 -18.81
N GLU A 35 31.44 -7.50 -18.94
CA GLU A 35 32.02 -8.66 -18.24
C GLU A 35 32.17 -8.38 -16.75
N ILE A 36 32.53 -7.16 -16.37
CA ILE A 36 32.62 -6.75 -14.96
C ILE A 36 31.22 -6.80 -14.32
N PHE A 37 30.20 -6.25 -14.99
CA PHE A 37 28.81 -6.33 -14.52
C PHE A 37 28.27 -7.76 -14.51
N SER A 38 28.63 -8.60 -15.48
CA SER A 38 28.28 -10.02 -15.51
C SER A 38 28.91 -10.77 -14.34
N THR A 39 30.18 -10.53 -14.04
CA THR A 39 30.92 -11.20 -12.96
C THR A 39 30.44 -10.76 -11.59
N ILE A 40 30.19 -9.46 -11.40
CA ILE A 40 29.57 -8.91 -10.19
C ILE A 40 28.14 -9.46 -10.05
N GLY A 41 27.36 -9.46 -11.14
CA GLY A 41 26.01 -9.99 -11.18
C GLY A 41 25.95 -11.47 -10.81
N SER A 42 26.82 -12.31 -11.37
CA SER A 42 26.89 -13.74 -11.04
C SER A 42 27.33 -14.00 -9.60
N SER A 43 28.26 -13.18 -9.07
CA SER A 43 28.72 -13.28 -7.68
C SER A 43 27.64 -12.86 -6.70
N VAL A 44 26.91 -11.78 -6.99
CA VAL A 44 25.74 -11.34 -6.22
C VAL A 44 24.63 -12.38 -6.31
N ILE A 45 24.28 -12.89 -7.50
CA ILE A 45 23.26 -13.93 -7.65
C ILE A 45 23.64 -15.21 -6.91
N HIS A 46 24.91 -15.64 -6.94
CA HIS A 46 25.36 -16.82 -6.20
C HIS A 46 25.32 -16.60 -4.68
N ARG A 47 25.78 -15.45 -4.18
CA ARG A 47 25.72 -15.10 -2.75
C ARG A 47 24.27 -14.94 -2.29
N THR A 48 23.42 -14.29 -3.08
CA THR A 48 21.99 -14.16 -2.83
C THR A 48 21.28 -15.51 -2.91
N LYS A 49 21.63 -16.41 -3.82
CA LYS A 49 21.07 -17.77 -3.88
C LYS A 49 21.50 -18.61 -2.67
N THR A 50 22.73 -18.43 -2.19
CA THR A 50 23.23 -19.11 -0.98
C THR A 50 22.57 -18.54 0.28
N ILE A 51 22.38 -17.22 0.35
CA ILE A 51 21.67 -16.55 1.43
C ILE A 51 20.19 -16.90 1.40
N CYS A 52 19.52 -16.85 0.24
CA CYS A 52 18.12 -17.22 0.05
C CYS A 52 17.86 -18.70 0.28
N GLY A 53 18.75 -19.61 -0.14
CA GLY A 53 18.60 -21.04 0.18
C GLY A 53 18.79 -21.32 1.68
N ARG A 54 19.65 -20.55 2.35
CA ARG A 54 19.74 -20.56 3.81
C ARG A 54 18.54 -19.91 4.47
N LEU A 55 18.00 -18.82 3.90
CA LEU A 55 16.79 -18.11 4.33
C LEU A 55 15.55 -18.96 4.10
N GLU A 56 15.48 -19.80 3.08
CA GLU A 56 14.37 -20.71 2.83
C GLU A 56 14.30 -21.72 3.98
N HIS A 57 15.44 -22.27 4.38
CA HIS A 57 15.54 -23.04 5.61
C HIS A 57 15.30 -22.21 6.88
N THR A 58 15.76 -20.95 6.97
CA THR A 58 15.57 -20.12 8.18
C THR A 58 14.18 -19.52 8.31
N VAL A 59 13.44 -19.30 7.23
CA VAL A 59 12.04 -18.83 7.20
C VAL A 59 11.11 -19.99 7.45
N PHE A 60 11.39 -21.17 6.87
CA PHE A 60 10.68 -22.40 7.22
C PHE A 60 10.97 -22.81 8.68
N LEU A 61 12.20 -22.63 9.18
CA LEU A 61 12.53 -22.81 10.60
C LEU A 61 11.97 -21.68 11.50
N ALA A 62 11.93 -20.41 11.08
CA ALA A 62 11.38 -19.32 11.89
C ALA A 62 9.85 -19.38 11.98
N LEU A 63 9.17 -19.90 10.96
CA LEU A 63 7.72 -20.17 10.98
C LEU A 63 7.36 -21.51 11.65
N SER A 64 8.25 -22.52 11.62
CA SER A 64 7.97 -23.86 12.16
C SER A 64 8.63 -24.17 13.52
N PHE A 65 9.59 -23.36 13.96
CA PHE A 65 10.35 -23.54 15.18
C PHE A 65 10.65 -22.18 15.82
N LEU A 66 9.86 -21.82 16.83
CA LEU A 66 10.43 -21.15 17.99
C LEU A 66 11.73 -21.91 18.36
N PRO A 67 12.91 -21.27 18.37
CA PRO A 67 14.12 -22.00 18.64
C PRO A 67 14.02 -22.56 20.06
N LYS A 68 13.89 -23.89 20.17
CA LYS A 68 14.32 -24.61 21.36
C LYS A 68 15.81 -24.29 21.48
N ALA A 69 16.13 -23.38 22.39
CA ALA A 69 17.48 -23.06 22.76
C ALA A 69 18.19 -24.36 23.11
N SER A 70 19.08 -24.82 22.23
CA SER A 70 20.08 -25.82 22.60
C SER A 70 20.99 -25.14 23.60
N ALA A 71 20.90 -25.60 24.85
CA ALA A 71 21.72 -25.14 25.94
C ALA A 71 23.21 -25.45 25.71
N GLN A 72 24.06 -24.60 26.32
CA GLN A 72 25.44 -24.87 26.75
C GLN A 72 26.52 -24.91 25.64
N HIS A 73 27.73 -24.37 25.78
CA HIS A 73 28.50 -23.83 26.91
C HIS A 73 29.25 -22.54 26.46
N ASN A 74 29.60 -21.66 27.40
CA ASN A 74 30.43 -20.44 27.24
C ASN A 74 29.72 -19.15 26.80
N THR A 75 28.62 -18.78 27.45
CA THR A 75 28.16 -17.38 27.49
C THR A 75 27.97 -16.95 28.93
N ALA A 76 29.06 -16.56 29.58
CA ALA A 76 28.96 -15.86 30.87
C ALA A 76 28.18 -14.56 30.66
N ILE A 77 27.16 -14.35 31.50
CA ILE A 77 26.41 -13.09 31.57
C ILE A 77 27.42 -12.00 31.91
N PHE A 78 27.47 -10.96 31.08
CA PHE A 78 28.32 -9.81 31.30
C PHE A 78 28.13 -9.26 32.71
N GLN A 79 29.17 -9.31 33.53
CA GLN A 79 29.22 -8.63 34.82
C GLN A 79 29.99 -7.32 34.62
N PRO A 80 29.43 -6.15 34.97
CA PRO A 80 30.14 -4.90 34.81
C PRO A 80 31.34 -4.82 35.76
N ILE A 81 32.48 -4.47 35.17
CA ILE A 81 33.73 -3.96 35.77
C ILE A 81 34.64 -5.01 36.46
N TYR A 82 35.39 -5.79 35.66
CA TYR A 82 36.85 -5.73 35.46
C TYR A 82 37.33 -7.01 34.74
N THR A 83 38.24 -6.84 33.78
CA THR A 83 38.89 -7.86 32.92
C THR A 83 38.00 -8.54 31.87
N SER A 84 38.20 -8.16 30.60
CA SER A 84 37.70 -8.91 29.44
C SER A 84 38.36 -10.28 29.42
N THR A 85 37.57 -11.34 29.58
CA THR A 85 38.06 -12.69 29.30
C THR A 85 38.27 -12.84 27.78
N PRO A 86 39.27 -13.60 27.31
CA PRO A 86 39.55 -13.82 25.89
C PRO A 86 38.38 -14.47 25.12
N GLU A 87 37.42 -15.04 25.84
CA GLU A 87 36.17 -15.57 25.29
C GLU A 87 35.22 -14.46 24.78
N ILE A 88 35.31 -13.25 25.35
CA ILE A 88 34.51 -12.10 24.93
C ILE A 88 35.02 -11.56 23.59
N GLU A 89 36.34 -11.50 23.38
CA GLU A 89 36.94 -11.18 22.07
C GLU A 89 36.54 -12.20 20.99
N ALA A 90 36.47 -13.48 21.35
CA ALA A 90 35.99 -14.54 20.45
C ALA A 90 34.49 -14.42 20.12
N SER A 91 33.66 -13.91 21.04
CA SER A 91 32.23 -13.68 20.80
C SER A 91 31.96 -12.45 19.93
N VAL A 92 32.89 -11.50 19.91
CA VAL A 92 32.76 -10.21 19.21
C VAL A 92 33.15 -10.33 17.74
N GLY A 93 33.88 -11.38 17.35
CA GLY A 93 34.14 -11.71 15.95
C GLY A 93 34.21 -13.21 15.78
N ASN A 94 33.06 -13.87 15.59
CA ASN A 94 33.09 -15.25 15.16
C ASN A 94 33.46 -15.28 13.67
N ALA A 95 34.76 -15.18 13.38
CA ALA A 95 35.36 -15.33 12.05
C ALA A 95 35.02 -16.69 11.38
N SER A 96 34.34 -17.59 12.11
CA SER A 96 34.01 -18.98 11.78
C SER A 96 32.50 -19.30 11.59
N GLY A 97 31.59 -18.32 11.56
CA GLY A 97 30.40 -18.47 10.67
C GLY A 97 29.01 -18.73 11.26
N TRP A 98 28.70 -18.40 12.53
CA TRP A 98 27.32 -18.40 13.04
C TRP A 98 27.00 -17.12 13.84
N PHE A 99 25.89 -16.45 13.51
CA PHE A 99 25.42 -15.24 14.20
C PHE A 99 24.56 -15.60 15.42
N TYR A 100 25.08 -15.35 16.63
CA TYR A 100 24.37 -15.61 17.88
C TYR A 100 23.41 -14.46 18.24
N MET A 101 22.21 -14.52 17.67
CA MET A 101 21.15 -13.51 17.88
C MET A 101 20.84 -13.26 19.37
N SER A 102 20.85 -14.28 20.22
CA SER A 102 20.56 -14.16 21.65
C SER A 102 21.62 -13.36 22.41
N ALA A 103 22.90 -13.61 22.13
CA ALA A 103 24.02 -12.89 22.75
C ALA A 103 24.07 -11.42 22.28
N TRP A 104 23.86 -11.19 20.98
CA TRP A 104 23.77 -9.85 20.42
C TRP A 104 22.62 -9.04 21.05
N ASN A 105 21.45 -9.66 21.20
CA ASN A 105 20.30 -9.07 21.88
C ASN A 105 20.62 -8.78 23.36
N ALA A 106 21.13 -9.76 24.11
CA ALA A 106 21.50 -9.59 25.52
C ALA A 106 22.51 -8.46 25.75
N ARG A 107 23.47 -8.28 24.85
CA ARG A 107 24.41 -7.14 24.88
C ARG A 107 23.68 -5.81 24.73
N GLY A 108 22.85 -5.67 23.70
CA GLY A 108 22.08 -4.44 23.48
C GLY A 108 21.10 -4.12 24.62
N MET A 109 20.59 -5.15 25.29
CA MET A 109 19.77 -5.03 26.50
C MET A 109 20.56 -4.51 27.70
N LEU A 110 21.76 -5.06 27.90
CA LEU A 110 22.59 -4.73 29.03
C LEU A 110 23.19 -3.34 28.92
N ILE A 111 23.53 -2.90 27.71
CA ILE A 111 23.94 -1.50 27.48
C ILE A 111 22.81 -0.54 27.94
N ARG A 112 21.55 -0.92 27.71
CA ARG A 112 20.37 -0.14 28.08
C ARG A 112 19.92 -0.29 29.53
N SER A 113 20.43 -1.26 30.29
CA SER A 113 19.92 -1.58 31.62
C SER A 113 20.27 -0.54 32.69
N GLY A 114 21.05 0.49 32.34
CA GLY A 114 21.38 1.61 33.23
C GLY A 114 20.14 2.38 33.72
N SER A 115 20.29 3.00 34.89
CA SER A 115 19.28 3.82 35.56
C SER A 115 19.00 5.13 34.84
N GLY A 116 19.97 5.64 34.06
CA GLY A 116 19.93 6.92 33.35
C GLY A 116 20.54 6.88 31.94
N ASN A 117 20.32 7.95 31.17
CA ASN A 117 20.86 8.08 29.80
C ASN A 117 22.40 8.15 29.80
N LEU A 118 22.99 8.80 30.81
CA LEU A 118 24.45 8.89 30.95
C LEU A 118 25.10 7.52 31.18
N GLU A 119 24.50 6.67 32.03
CA GLU A 119 24.98 5.30 32.24
C GLU A 119 24.86 4.46 30.96
N CYS A 120 23.74 4.60 30.23
CA CYS A 120 23.55 3.93 28.95
C CYS A 120 24.62 4.35 27.92
N LEU A 121 24.91 5.65 27.83
CA LEU A 121 25.97 6.19 26.98
C LEU A 121 27.37 5.74 27.41
N GLY A 122 27.63 5.68 28.72
CA GLY A 122 28.89 5.18 29.27
C GLY A 122 29.11 3.70 28.93
N ASN A 123 28.08 2.87 29.13
CA ASN A 123 28.10 1.45 28.76
C ASN A 123 28.27 1.27 27.25
N LEU A 124 27.64 2.13 26.44
CA LEU A 124 27.80 2.12 24.99
C LEU A 124 29.22 2.51 24.57
N SER A 125 29.79 3.58 25.14
CA SER A 125 31.17 4.01 24.86
C SER A 125 32.16 2.91 25.20
N TRP A 126 32.01 2.32 26.38
CA TRP A 126 32.85 1.20 26.81
C TRP A 126 32.69 -0.01 25.87
N ALA A 127 31.46 -0.33 25.45
CA ALA A 127 31.22 -1.39 24.48
C ALA A 127 31.80 -1.08 23.09
N LEU A 128 31.91 0.19 22.71
CA LEU A 128 32.48 0.63 21.43
C LEU A 128 34.02 0.65 21.45
N GLU A 129 34.63 1.06 22.56
CA GLU A 129 36.09 1.06 22.74
C GLU A 129 36.68 -0.35 22.74
N ASN A 130 35.92 -1.33 23.22
CA ASN A 130 36.32 -2.75 23.22
C ASN A 130 35.96 -3.49 21.92
N LEU A 131 35.53 -2.79 20.86
CA LEU A 131 35.33 -3.40 19.55
C LEU A 131 36.64 -3.42 18.77
N GLY A 132 37.05 -4.62 18.34
CA GLY A 132 38.11 -4.75 17.34
C GLY A 132 37.75 -4.00 16.05
N GLU A 133 38.78 -3.45 15.38
CA GLU A 133 38.64 -2.62 14.17
C GLU A 133 37.80 -3.29 13.06
N LEU A 134 37.95 -4.62 12.92
CA LEU A 134 37.20 -5.40 11.93
C LEU A 134 35.68 -5.36 12.19
N ASN A 135 35.28 -5.42 13.47
CA ASN A 135 33.87 -5.40 13.85
C ASN A 135 33.29 -3.99 13.81
N ALA A 136 34.11 -2.97 14.09
CA ALA A 136 33.74 -1.58 13.87
C ALA A 136 33.43 -1.32 12.39
N ALA A 137 34.25 -1.86 11.47
CA ALA A 137 33.99 -1.80 10.04
C ALA A 137 32.71 -2.56 9.63
N GLU A 138 32.45 -3.75 10.21
CA GLU A 138 31.22 -4.51 9.98
C GLU A 138 29.97 -3.69 10.37
N TYR A 139 29.98 -3.08 11.55
CA TYR A 139 28.84 -2.30 12.04
C TYR A 139 28.63 -1.01 11.24
N SER A 140 29.72 -0.35 10.83
CA SER A 140 29.62 0.80 9.92
C SER A 140 28.99 0.41 8.57
N GLY A 141 29.39 -0.74 8.01
CA GLY A 141 28.80 -1.29 6.79
C GLY A 141 27.32 -1.66 6.96
N ALA A 142 26.94 -2.25 8.10
CA ALA A 142 25.56 -2.59 8.42
C ALA A 142 24.66 -1.35 8.50
N ASN A 143 25.14 -0.26 9.10
CA ASN A 143 24.43 1.00 9.16
C ASN A 143 24.19 1.57 7.77
N GLY A 144 25.22 1.56 6.93
CA GLY A 144 25.11 1.96 5.53
C GLY A 144 24.13 1.10 4.72
N ALA A 145 24.02 -0.20 5.03
CA ALA A 145 23.02 -1.06 4.39
C ALA A 145 21.59 -0.73 4.88
N MET A 146 21.40 -0.47 6.17
CA MET A 146 20.10 -0.15 6.75
C MET A 146 19.57 1.23 6.32
N THR A 147 20.45 2.20 6.04
CA THR A 147 20.03 3.50 5.48
C THR A 147 19.45 3.38 4.07
N LEU A 148 19.71 2.29 3.35
CA LEU A 148 19.06 2.01 2.07
C LEU A 148 17.61 1.56 2.23
N LEU A 149 17.18 1.13 3.41
CA LEU A 149 15.82 0.63 3.62
C LEU A 149 14.76 1.71 3.28
N PRO A 150 14.88 2.97 3.78
CA PRO A 150 14.11 4.12 3.28
C PRO A 150 14.11 4.29 1.75
N THR A 151 15.23 4.00 1.08
CA THR A 151 15.35 4.13 -0.38
C THR A 151 14.65 2.99 -1.11
N VAL A 152 14.80 1.75 -0.65
CA VAL A 152 14.12 0.61 -1.28
C VAL A 152 12.60 0.69 -1.05
N ALA A 153 12.21 1.21 0.11
CA ALA A 153 10.83 1.57 0.42
C ALA A 153 10.19 2.48 -0.63
N SER A 154 10.89 3.54 -1.07
CA SER A 154 10.36 4.47 -2.07
C SER A 154 10.26 3.84 -3.47
N LEU A 155 11.09 2.83 -3.78
CA LEU A 155 11.07 2.12 -5.06
C LEU A 155 9.97 1.04 -5.13
N LEU A 156 9.71 0.33 -4.03
CA LEU A 156 8.73 -0.76 -3.98
C LEU A 156 7.28 -0.30 -3.80
N GLY A 157 7.07 1.00 -3.72
CA GLY A 157 5.81 1.69 -3.55
C GLY A 157 4.56 1.09 -4.16
N ALA A 158 3.45 1.11 -3.43
CA ALA A 158 2.15 0.69 -3.92
C ALA A 158 1.70 1.52 -5.13
N SER A 159 1.07 0.85 -6.11
CA SER A 159 0.37 1.51 -7.22
C SER A 159 -0.86 2.22 -6.67
N THR A 160 -0.92 3.55 -6.79
CA THR A 160 -2.07 4.34 -6.30
C THR A 160 -3.39 3.90 -6.92
N ARG A 161 -3.38 3.55 -8.22
CA ARG A 161 -4.60 3.24 -8.99
C ARG A 161 -5.31 2.00 -8.49
N GLU A 162 -4.60 0.91 -8.29
CA GLU A 162 -5.19 -0.35 -7.82
C GLU A 162 -5.60 -0.25 -6.35
N MET A 163 -4.83 0.52 -5.59
CA MET A 163 -4.97 0.61 -4.15
C MET A 163 -6.17 1.45 -3.72
N TRP A 164 -6.54 2.52 -4.44
CA TRP A 164 -7.75 3.28 -4.10
C TRP A 164 -9.03 2.46 -4.34
N GLU A 165 -9.04 1.64 -5.40
CA GLU A 165 -10.16 0.75 -5.73
C GLU A 165 -10.29 -0.31 -4.65
N LEU A 166 -9.18 -0.96 -4.30
CA LEU A 166 -9.12 -1.91 -3.21
C LEU A 166 -9.53 -1.27 -1.89
N TYR A 167 -9.15 -0.02 -1.63
CA TYR A 167 -9.52 0.71 -0.42
C TYR A 167 -11.02 0.97 -0.34
N LYS A 168 -11.69 1.29 -1.45
CA LYS A 168 -13.15 1.50 -1.47
C LYS A 168 -13.93 0.20 -1.33
N LEU A 169 -13.40 -0.87 -1.88
CA LEU A 169 -14.09 -2.15 -1.97
C LEU A 169 -13.81 -3.06 -0.79
N MET A 170 -12.60 -2.99 -0.23
CA MET A 170 -12.09 -3.83 0.85
C MET A 170 -11.07 -3.03 1.69
N PRO A 171 -11.54 -2.05 2.50
CA PRO A 171 -10.65 -1.17 3.27
C PRO A 171 -9.63 -1.92 4.12
N LEU A 172 -10.02 -3.03 4.75
CA LEU A 172 -9.11 -3.85 5.55
C LEU A 172 -7.92 -4.38 4.72
N ALA A 173 -8.18 -4.96 3.55
CA ALA A 173 -7.14 -5.50 2.68
C ALA A 173 -6.23 -4.39 2.15
N ALA A 174 -6.79 -3.23 1.81
CA ALA A 174 -5.99 -2.08 1.42
C ALA A 174 -5.09 -1.59 2.56
N VAL A 175 -5.61 -1.47 3.79
CA VAL A 175 -4.81 -1.09 4.97
C VAL A 175 -3.67 -2.09 5.20
N LEU A 176 -3.95 -3.39 5.19
CA LEU A 176 -2.91 -4.42 5.34
C LEU A 176 -1.86 -4.33 4.23
N THR A 177 -2.28 -4.07 3.00
CA THR A 177 -1.36 -3.82 1.89
C THR A 177 -0.51 -2.58 2.13
N MET A 178 -1.06 -1.49 2.70
CA MET A 178 -0.29 -0.30 3.05
C MET A 178 0.76 -0.57 4.13
N PHE A 179 0.46 -1.44 5.09
CA PHE A 179 1.47 -1.86 6.06
C PHE A 179 2.65 -2.55 5.35
N LEU A 180 2.37 -3.41 4.37
CA LEU A 180 3.43 -4.10 3.62
C LEU A 180 4.10 -3.26 2.54
N SER A 181 3.42 -2.24 2.03
CA SER A 181 4.01 -1.24 1.16
C SER A 181 4.94 -0.39 2.00
N LEU A 182 6.24 -0.72 1.97
CA LEU A 182 7.27 -0.04 2.76
C LEU A 182 7.40 1.46 2.53
N GLY A 183 6.54 2.08 1.73
CA GLY A 183 6.53 3.50 1.51
C GLY A 183 5.81 3.94 0.24
N GLY A 184 5.94 5.25 0.00
CA GLY A 184 5.76 6.04 -1.23
C GLY A 184 4.95 5.43 -2.36
N THR A 185 3.93 6.12 -2.84
CA THR A 185 3.14 5.59 -3.95
C THR A 185 3.72 5.99 -5.30
N VAL A 186 3.82 5.03 -6.22
CA VAL A 186 4.14 5.34 -7.61
C VAL A 186 2.82 5.64 -8.30
N ASN A 187 2.59 6.91 -8.64
CA ASN A 187 1.53 7.26 -9.58
C ASN A 187 1.97 6.73 -10.95
N PRO A 188 1.27 5.77 -11.57
CA PRO A 188 1.47 5.53 -12.99
C PRO A 188 1.15 6.86 -13.71
N ASN A 189 2.11 7.36 -14.48
CA ASN A 189 2.02 8.63 -15.20
C ASN A 189 0.64 8.80 -15.88
N ASP A 190 0.11 10.02 -15.83
CA ASP A 190 -1.14 10.52 -16.43
C ASP A 190 -1.21 10.41 -17.98
N GLY A 191 -0.39 9.54 -18.60
CA GLY A 191 -0.38 9.27 -20.04
C GLY A 191 -1.45 8.29 -20.51
N MET A 192 -2.14 7.60 -19.60
CA MET A 192 -3.46 7.08 -19.93
C MET A 192 -4.42 8.25 -19.82
N ALA A 193 -4.94 8.66 -20.98
CA ALA A 193 -5.92 9.74 -21.11
C ALA A 193 -6.88 9.76 -19.91
N PRO A 194 -7.28 10.95 -19.41
CA PRO A 194 -8.47 11.02 -18.56
C PRO A 194 -9.55 10.16 -19.23
N PRO A 195 -10.39 9.41 -18.49
CA PRO A 195 -11.54 8.75 -19.08
C PRO A 195 -12.46 9.84 -19.65
N SER A 196 -12.07 10.33 -20.83
CA SER A 196 -12.71 11.38 -21.56
C SER A 196 -13.91 10.71 -22.17
N LYS A 197 -15.06 11.26 -21.83
CA LYS A 197 -16.41 10.77 -22.10
C LYS A 197 -16.84 9.72 -21.08
N VAL A 198 -17.98 10.03 -20.47
CA VAL A 198 -18.91 9.13 -19.76
C VAL A 198 -19.14 7.90 -20.62
N ARG A 199 -18.18 6.99 -20.60
CA ARG A 199 -18.31 5.64 -21.09
C ARG A 199 -18.21 4.86 -19.81
N ALA A 200 -19.34 4.37 -19.33
CA ALA A 200 -19.30 3.30 -18.36
C ALA A 200 -18.32 2.26 -18.93
N GLN A 201 -17.16 2.16 -18.28
CA GLN A 201 -16.13 1.23 -18.71
C GLN A 201 -16.59 -0.15 -18.26
N SER A 202 -17.60 -0.69 -18.93
CA SER A 202 -17.75 -2.13 -19.06
C SER A 202 -16.49 -2.61 -19.79
N THR A 203 -15.48 -3.00 -19.01
CA THR A 203 -14.23 -3.59 -19.51
C THR A 203 -14.45 -5.05 -19.90
N GLY A 204 -15.61 -5.36 -20.48
CA GLY A 204 -16.01 -6.65 -21.01
C GLY A 204 -16.57 -6.46 -22.42
N LYS A 205 -15.88 -7.03 -23.40
CA LYS A 205 -16.22 -7.03 -24.83
C LYS A 205 -17.72 -7.16 -25.10
N VAL A 206 -18.30 -6.13 -25.74
CA VAL A 206 -19.27 -6.32 -26.82
C VAL A 206 -18.86 -5.35 -27.92
N ARG A 207 -18.13 -5.86 -28.92
CA ARG A 207 -17.99 -5.20 -30.22
C ARG A 207 -19.30 -5.43 -30.96
N VAL A 208 -20.18 -4.45 -30.96
CA VAL A 208 -21.12 -4.32 -32.08
C VAL A 208 -20.33 -3.60 -33.17
N ASN A 209 -20.01 -4.34 -34.23
CA ASN A 209 -19.55 -3.75 -35.48
C ASN A 209 -20.76 -3.03 -36.07
N ASP A 210 -20.86 -1.72 -35.88
CA ASP A 210 -21.56 -0.87 -36.85
C ASP A 210 -20.49 -0.24 -37.71
N ASN A 211 -20.31 -0.86 -38.88
CA ASN A 211 -19.80 -0.16 -40.04
C ASN A 211 -20.86 0.88 -40.40
N ASP A 212 -20.55 2.16 -40.22
CA ASP A 212 -21.07 3.14 -41.17
C ASP A 212 -20.06 4.26 -41.39
N GLU A 213 -19.63 4.30 -42.63
CA GLU A 213 -18.77 5.27 -43.26
C GLU A 213 -19.54 6.59 -43.40
N THR A 214 -19.03 7.69 -42.85
CA THR A 214 -18.96 8.97 -43.57
C THR A 214 -18.11 9.96 -42.77
N GLN A 215 -16.85 10.06 -43.18
CA GLN A 215 -15.94 11.09 -42.75
C GLN A 215 -15.69 11.96 -43.97
N ASP A 216 -16.40 13.09 -44.08
CA ASP A 216 -16.00 14.26 -44.87
C ASP A 216 -16.94 15.42 -44.56
N GLY A 217 -16.37 16.60 -44.24
CA GLY A 217 -17.16 17.82 -44.02
C GLY A 217 -16.59 18.79 -43.00
N MET A 218 -15.52 19.47 -43.39
CA MET A 218 -15.05 20.74 -42.84
C MET A 218 -16.19 21.79 -42.82
N GLU A 219 -16.38 22.53 -41.72
CA GLU A 219 -16.51 24.00 -41.74
C GLU A 219 -16.70 24.66 -40.37
N GLN A 220 -16.11 25.85 -40.28
CA GLN A 220 -16.19 26.82 -39.20
C GLN A 220 -17.63 27.28 -38.94
N GLY A 221 -18.00 27.35 -37.66
CA GLY A 221 -19.27 27.91 -37.23
C GLY A 221 -19.23 28.31 -35.76
N MET A 222 -18.57 29.44 -35.48
CA MET A 222 -18.83 30.23 -34.27
C MET A 222 -20.31 30.63 -34.30
N LEU A 223 -21.16 30.06 -33.44
CA LEU A 223 -22.46 30.64 -33.08
C LEU A 223 -23.02 29.99 -31.81
N LEU A 224 -23.36 30.86 -30.84
CA LEU A 224 -24.12 30.67 -29.61
C LEU A 224 -23.70 29.57 -28.63
N HIS A 225 -23.11 30.05 -27.54
CA HIS A 225 -23.16 29.49 -26.20
C HIS A 225 -24.63 29.38 -25.75
N ASP A 226 -25.36 28.37 -26.25
CA ASP A 226 -26.74 28.11 -25.86
C ASP A 226 -26.79 27.48 -24.47
N MET A 227 -27.53 28.13 -23.57
CA MET A 227 -27.75 27.72 -22.19
C MET A 227 -28.79 26.60 -22.13
N SER A 228 -28.43 25.42 -22.62
CA SER A 228 -29.27 24.21 -22.50
C SER A 228 -28.50 23.01 -21.93
N ALA A 229 -27.68 23.27 -20.91
CA ALA A 229 -26.98 22.25 -20.12
C ALA A 229 -27.83 21.24 -19.31
N PRO A 230 -29.11 21.48 -18.89
CA PRO A 230 -29.80 20.54 -18.00
C PRO A 230 -30.39 19.30 -18.69
N LYS A 231 -30.51 19.27 -20.02
CA LYS A 231 -31.08 18.11 -20.73
C LYS A 231 -30.06 16.97 -20.91
N VAL A 232 -28.80 17.31 -21.20
CA VAL A 232 -27.73 16.33 -21.46
C VAL A 232 -27.33 15.59 -20.18
N GLU A 233 -27.26 16.29 -19.03
CA GLU A 233 -26.88 15.68 -17.74
C GLU A 233 -27.91 14.63 -17.28
N ASN A 234 -29.20 14.90 -17.47
CA ASN A 234 -30.28 13.94 -17.15
C ASN A 234 -30.28 12.68 -18.03
N GLU A 235 -29.87 12.80 -19.29
CA GLU A 235 -29.78 11.65 -20.20
C GLU A 235 -28.64 10.71 -19.80
N THR A 236 -27.49 11.25 -19.39
CA THR A 236 -26.37 10.44 -18.89
C THR A 236 -26.72 9.65 -17.63
N ALA A 237 -27.48 10.25 -16.71
CA ALA A 237 -27.92 9.59 -15.49
C ALA A 237 -28.89 8.43 -15.78
N ARG A 238 -29.80 8.62 -16.75
CA ARG A 238 -30.73 7.56 -17.19
C ARG A 238 -30.03 6.40 -17.85
N ASN A 239 -29.12 6.67 -18.78
CA ASN A 239 -28.35 5.62 -19.47
C ASN A 239 -27.52 4.80 -18.47
N PHE A 240 -26.94 5.46 -17.47
CA PHE A 240 -26.22 4.78 -16.40
C PHE A 240 -27.12 3.91 -15.52
N ALA A 241 -28.29 4.42 -15.13
CA ALA A 241 -29.27 3.66 -14.37
C ALA A 241 -29.79 2.44 -15.15
N GLU A 242 -29.97 2.56 -16.46
CA GLU A 242 -30.34 1.45 -17.33
C GLU A 242 -29.25 0.38 -17.37
N GLU A 243 -27.97 0.76 -17.45
CA GLU A 243 -26.86 -0.19 -17.38
C GLU A 243 -26.80 -0.91 -16.02
N VAL A 244 -27.02 -0.18 -14.92
CA VAL A 244 -27.12 -0.76 -13.58
C VAL A 244 -28.27 -1.77 -13.51
N ARG A 245 -29.43 -1.44 -14.09
CA ARG A 245 -30.60 -2.32 -14.15
C ARG A 245 -30.33 -3.57 -14.99
N LEU A 246 -29.76 -3.43 -16.19
CA LEU A 246 -29.39 -4.54 -17.05
C LEU A 246 -28.39 -5.47 -16.35
N ARG A 247 -27.44 -4.88 -15.61
CA ARG A 247 -26.45 -5.63 -14.84
C ARG A 247 -27.07 -6.38 -13.66
N ALA A 248 -28.00 -5.76 -12.95
CA ALA A 248 -28.74 -6.41 -11.87
C ALA A 248 -29.65 -7.55 -12.37
N ALA A 249 -30.09 -7.49 -13.63
CA ALA A 249 -30.88 -8.55 -14.26
C ALA A 249 -30.03 -9.76 -14.70
N GLY A 250 -28.73 -9.57 -14.96
CA GLY A 250 -27.81 -10.64 -15.36
C GLY A 250 -27.50 -11.62 -14.24
N ALA A 251 -27.27 -12.88 -14.59
CA ALA A 251 -26.74 -13.88 -13.66
C ALA A 251 -25.31 -13.48 -13.26
N LEU A 252 -25.13 -13.01 -12.03
CA LEU A 252 -23.82 -12.73 -11.47
C LEU A 252 -23.18 -14.07 -11.10
N ASN A 253 -21.97 -14.31 -11.61
CA ASN A 253 -21.20 -15.48 -11.21
C ASN A 253 -20.92 -15.43 -9.71
N GLU A 254 -21.02 -16.60 -9.06
CA GLU A 254 -20.67 -16.75 -7.65
C GLU A 254 -19.20 -16.38 -7.45
N THR A 255 -18.96 -15.31 -6.68
CA THR A 255 -17.61 -14.79 -6.49
C THR A 255 -16.83 -15.74 -5.58
N ARG A 256 -15.57 -16.06 -5.92
CA ARG A 256 -14.72 -16.94 -5.12
C ARG A 256 -14.17 -16.21 -3.89
N HIS A 257 -15.04 -15.92 -2.92
CA HIS A 257 -14.71 -15.17 -1.70
C HIS A 257 -13.49 -15.72 -0.93
N TRP A 258 -13.26 -17.03 -0.98
CA TRP A 258 -12.15 -17.68 -0.26
C TRP A 258 -10.77 -17.21 -0.74
N VAL A 259 -10.64 -16.88 -2.04
CA VAL A 259 -9.37 -16.45 -2.63
C VAL A 259 -8.88 -15.14 -1.99
N ILE A 260 -9.82 -14.22 -1.76
CA ILE A 260 -9.51 -12.94 -1.14
C ILE A 260 -9.15 -13.12 0.35
N TRP A 261 -9.83 -14.00 1.08
CA TRP A 261 -9.47 -14.33 2.45
C TRP A 261 -8.05 -14.89 2.56
N VAL A 262 -7.64 -15.76 1.63
CA VAL A 262 -6.26 -16.26 1.56
C VAL A 262 -5.27 -15.12 1.35
N GLY A 263 -5.58 -14.16 0.46
CA GLY A 263 -4.77 -12.96 0.26
C GLY A 263 -4.58 -12.14 1.55
N ILE A 264 -5.67 -11.90 2.29
CA ILE A 264 -5.65 -11.17 3.57
C ILE A 264 -4.78 -11.90 4.62
N VAL A 265 -4.91 -13.24 4.71
CA VAL A 265 -4.11 -14.05 5.65
C VAL A 265 -2.62 -13.98 5.30
N ILE A 266 -2.25 -14.10 4.02
CA ILE A 266 -0.86 -13.97 3.58
C ILE A 266 -0.31 -12.58 3.94
N GLN A 267 -1.09 -11.52 3.77
CA GLN A 267 -0.67 -10.18 4.15
C GLN A 267 -0.48 -10.04 5.67
N ALA A 268 -1.40 -10.57 6.48
CA ALA A 268 -1.29 -10.56 7.93
C ALA A 268 -0.02 -11.29 8.41
N ILE A 269 0.30 -12.44 7.80
CA ILE A 269 1.55 -13.17 8.07
C ILE A 269 2.76 -12.32 7.71
N GLY A 270 2.76 -11.68 6.53
CA GLY A 270 3.84 -10.78 6.11
C GLY A 270 4.07 -9.64 7.12
N ILE A 271 3.01 -9.04 7.65
CA ILE A 271 3.09 -7.96 8.65
C ILE A 271 3.67 -8.51 9.95
N ALA A 272 3.21 -9.67 10.41
CA ALA A 272 3.74 -10.32 11.60
C ALA A 272 5.25 -10.61 11.47
N VAL A 273 5.70 -11.06 10.29
CA VAL A 273 7.14 -11.26 9.99
C VAL A 273 7.89 -9.93 10.08
N VAL A 274 7.41 -8.85 9.44
CA VAL A 274 8.05 -7.53 9.50
C VAL A 274 8.15 -7.02 10.94
N LEU A 275 7.06 -7.06 11.70
CA LEU A 275 7.04 -6.59 13.09
C LEU A 275 7.99 -7.40 13.99
N THR A 276 8.05 -8.72 13.80
CA THR A 276 8.96 -9.61 14.54
C THR A 276 10.41 -9.29 14.23
N VAL A 277 10.74 -9.12 12.96
CA VAL A 277 12.10 -8.81 12.51
C VAL A 277 12.57 -7.45 12.99
N LEU A 278 11.71 -6.42 12.93
CA LEU A 278 11.99 -5.10 13.52
C LEU A 278 12.18 -5.18 15.04
N TRP A 279 11.41 -6.05 15.72
CA TRP A 279 11.55 -6.27 17.16
C TRP A 279 12.89 -6.87 17.55
N PHE A 280 13.38 -7.85 16.80
CA PHE A 280 14.72 -8.40 17.00
C PHE A 280 15.79 -7.37 16.64
N GLY A 281 15.63 -6.66 15.52
CA GLY A 281 16.57 -5.64 15.04
C GLY A 281 16.85 -4.54 16.06
N GLN A 282 15.81 -4.02 16.72
CA GLN A 282 15.96 -2.90 17.64
C GLN A 282 16.60 -3.28 18.99
N ARG A 283 16.54 -4.55 19.39
CA ARG A 283 17.04 -4.99 20.69
C ARG A 283 18.57 -5.01 20.74
N GLY A 284 19.22 -5.46 19.68
CA GLY A 284 20.68 -5.51 19.64
C GLY A 284 21.36 -4.19 19.23
N ALA A 285 20.71 -3.38 18.38
CA ALA A 285 21.24 -2.08 17.96
C ALA A 285 20.86 -0.98 18.96
N VAL A 286 21.75 -0.02 19.24
CA VAL A 286 21.54 1.07 20.21
C VAL A 286 21.75 2.42 19.53
N ILE A 287 20.83 3.38 19.71
CA ILE A 287 20.98 4.73 19.16
C ILE A 287 21.57 5.63 20.25
N PRO A 288 22.76 6.24 20.08
CA PRO A 288 23.42 7.02 21.13
C PRO A 288 22.52 8.13 21.72
N TRP A 289 21.91 8.94 20.87
CA TRP A 289 21.06 10.06 21.30
C TRP A 289 19.69 9.63 21.85
N TRP A 290 19.30 8.38 21.62
CA TRP A 290 18.08 7.73 22.13
C TRP A 290 18.41 6.40 22.82
N CYS A 291 19.45 6.40 23.66
CA CYS A 291 20.07 5.17 24.16
C CYS A 291 19.06 4.25 24.87
N ARG A 292 18.18 4.81 25.71
CA ARG A 292 17.13 4.06 26.44
C ARG A 292 15.83 3.89 25.66
N CYS A 293 15.70 4.49 24.48
CA CYS A 293 14.45 4.43 23.74
C CYS A 293 14.22 3.00 23.21
N TRP A 294 13.04 2.48 23.54
CA TRP A 294 12.54 1.19 23.10
C TRP A 294 11.47 1.38 22.04
N GLY A 295 11.41 0.49 21.06
CA GLY A 295 10.39 0.58 20.01
C GLY A 295 10.76 1.54 18.88
N TRP A 296 12.00 2.02 18.79
CA TRP A 296 12.38 3.03 17.78
C TRP A 296 12.19 2.55 16.34
N MET A 297 12.44 1.25 16.05
CA MET A 297 12.20 0.68 14.71
C MET A 297 10.70 0.57 14.41
N TRP A 298 9.89 0.19 15.40
CA TRP A 298 8.43 0.16 15.25
C TRP A 298 7.85 1.56 15.08
N PHE A 299 8.36 2.54 15.84
CA PHE A 299 7.95 3.93 15.72
C PHE A 299 8.27 4.47 14.32
N TRP A 300 9.50 4.26 13.84
CA TRP A 300 9.89 4.62 12.49
C TRP A 300 8.99 3.94 11.43
N TYR A 301 8.77 2.62 11.55
CA TYR A 301 7.93 1.89 10.63
C TYR A 301 6.47 2.38 10.65
N PHE A 302 5.93 2.70 11.83
CA PHE A 302 4.60 3.29 11.97
C PHE A 302 4.52 4.66 11.29
N LEU A 303 5.53 5.52 11.42
CA LEU A 303 5.59 6.78 10.68
C LEU A 303 5.58 6.57 9.17
N VAL A 304 6.31 5.57 8.67
CA VAL A 304 6.32 5.20 7.24
C VAL A 304 4.94 4.74 6.77
N VAL A 305 4.26 3.88 7.53
CA VAL A 305 2.90 3.43 7.19
C VAL A 305 1.92 4.59 7.25
N ALA A 306 1.93 5.39 8.32
CA ALA A 306 1.02 6.54 8.48
C ALA A 306 1.19 7.56 7.36
N THR A 307 2.44 7.93 7.02
CA THR A 307 2.70 8.83 5.89
C THR A 307 2.27 8.24 4.56
N SER A 308 2.46 6.93 4.36
CA SER A 308 1.97 6.23 3.15
C SER A 308 0.45 6.24 3.07
N MET A 309 -0.27 6.05 4.18
CA MET A 309 -1.73 6.15 4.22
C MET A 309 -2.21 7.57 3.89
N ILE A 310 -1.58 8.59 4.48
CA ILE A 310 -1.90 10.00 4.20
C ILE A 310 -1.61 10.33 2.74
N GLN A 311 -0.47 9.89 2.21
CA GLN A 311 -0.10 10.09 0.81
C GLN A 311 -1.11 9.44 -0.14
N ASN A 312 -1.55 8.21 0.16
CA ASN A 312 -2.60 7.55 -0.63
C ASN A 312 -3.95 8.27 -0.55
N ALA A 313 -4.34 8.73 0.65
CA ALA A 313 -5.57 9.49 0.82
C ALA A 313 -5.53 10.82 0.06
N ALA A 314 -4.38 11.52 0.09
CA ALA A 314 -4.18 12.79 -0.59
C ALA A 314 -4.09 12.65 -2.12
N LEU A 315 -3.55 11.53 -2.62
CA LEU A 315 -3.45 11.24 -4.05
C LEU A 315 -4.69 10.56 -4.63
N SER A 316 -5.74 10.37 -3.83
CA SER A 316 -7.04 9.94 -4.33
C SER A 316 -7.48 10.84 -5.48
N PRO A 317 -7.82 10.29 -6.66
CA PRO A 317 -8.22 11.09 -7.82
C PRO A 317 -9.58 11.77 -7.63
N PHE A 318 -10.35 11.40 -6.60
CA PHE A 318 -11.70 11.87 -6.35
C PHE A 318 -11.82 12.55 -4.99
N THR A 319 -12.44 13.73 -4.98
CA THR A 319 -12.79 14.50 -3.78
C THR A 319 -13.97 13.85 -3.06
N TYR A 320 -15.01 13.51 -3.81
CA TYR A 320 -16.21 12.83 -3.30
C TYR A 320 -16.46 11.56 -4.11
N SER A 321 -16.79 10.49 -3.41
CA SER A 321 -17.20 9.22 -4.01
C SER A 321 -18.24 8.55 -3.14
N TYR A 322 -19.30 8.08 -3.79
CA TYR A 322 -20.31 7.22 -3.18
C TYR A 322 -20.10 5.80 -3.67
N THR A 323 -20.04 4.88 -2.72
CA THR A 323 -19.94 3.45 -2.99
C THR A 323 -21.28 2.84 -2.60
N MET A 324 -22.00 2.37 -3.61
CA MET A 324 -23.29 1.72 -3.49
C MET A 324 -23.10 0.23 -3.69
N ARG A 325 -23.64 -0.56 -2.78
CA ARG A 325 -23.73 -2.00 -2.94
C ARG A 325 -25.16 -2.33 -3.33
N ILE A 326 -25.32 -2.95 -4.50
CA ILE A 326 -26.62 -3.24 -5.09
C ILE A 326 -26.88 -4.73 -5.02
N SER A 327 -28.08 -5.09 -4.58
CA SER A 327 -28.58 -6.46 -4.56
C SER A 327 -30.01 -6.49 -5.09
N LYS A 328 -30.40 -7.60 -5.70
CA LYS A 328 -31.76 -7.78 -6.21
C LYS A 328 -32.72 -7.99 -5.05
N ALA A 329 -33.83 -7.27 -5.04
CA ALA A 329 -34.87 -7.48 -4.06
C ALA A 329 -35.72 -8.71 -4.40
N PRO A 330 -36.34 -9.36 -3.40
CA PRO A 330 -37.37 -10.35 -3.65
C PRO A 330 -38.55 -9.70 -4.39
N THR A 331 -39.10 -10.37 -5.40
CA THR A 331 -40.16 -9.84 -6.26
C THR A 331 -41.50 -9.63 -5.55
N ASP A 332 -41.69 -10.26 -4.39
CA ASP A 332 -43.01 -10.42 -3.77
C ASP A 332 -43.24 -9.43 -2.60
N ILE A 333 -42.34 -8.46 -2.40
CA ILE A 333 -42.47 -7.49 -1.30
C ILE A 333 -43.16 -6.21 -1.82
N GLY A 334 -44.46 -6.10 -1.52
CA GLY A 334 -45.24 -4.88 -1.72
C GLY A 334 -45.07 -3.90 -0.56
N PHE A 335 -45.04 -2.60 -0.87
CA PHE A 335 -44.90 -1.52 0.12
C PHE A 335 -46.10 -0.59 0.02
N ASP A 336 -46.68 -0.23 1.15
CA ASP A 336 -47.61 0.90 1.17
C ASP A 336 -46.81 2.20 1.04
N ARG A 337 -46.81 2.80 -0.15
CA ARG A 337 -46.10 4.06 -0.44
C ARG A 337 -46.82 5.30 0.13
N ARG A 338 -47.96 5.15 0.81
CA ARG A 338 -48.77 6.29 1.27
C ARG A 338 -48.03 7.10 2.34
N GLY A 339 -47.74 8.36 2.04
CA GLY A 339 -47.16 9.32 2.99
C GLY A 339 -45.64 9.27 3.14
N VAL A 340 -44.97 8.35 2.45
CA VAL A 340 -43.50 8.21 2.52
C VAL A 340 -42.84 9.04 1.43
N GLN A 341 -42.03 10.02 1.83
CA GLN A 341 -41.26 10.84 0.89
C GLN A 341 -40.05 10.06 0.38
N SER A 342 -39.84 10.05 -0.94
CA SER A 342 -38.63 9.49 -1.54
C SER A 342 -37.43 10.42 -1.31
N ILE A 343 -36.22 9.86 -1.31
CA ILE A 343 -34.98 10.64 -1.12
C ILE A 343 -34.84 11.74 -2.16
N ARG A 344 -35.33 11.49 -3.37
CA ARG A 344 -35.38 12.47 -4.45
C ARG A 344 -36.11 13.74 -4.04
N GLN A 345 -37.26 13.63 -3.37
CA GLN A 345 -38.02 14.79 -2.90
C GLN A 345 -37.23 15.63 -1.88
N TYR A 346 -36.42 14.99 -1.03
CA TYR A 346 -35.55 15.71 -0.11
C TYR A 346 -34.40 16.45 -0.82
N VAL A 347 -33.82 15.85 -1.86
CA VAL A 347 -32.75 16.48 -2.65
C VAL A 347 -33.30 17.63 -3.49
N GLU A 348 -34.47 17.44 -4.13
CA GLU A 348 -35.19 18.50 -4.87
C GLU A 348 -35.61 19.65 -3.95
N GLY A 349 -35.88 19.38 -2.67
CA GLY A 349 -36.09 20.38 -1.62
C GLY A 349 -34.83 21.16 -1.19
N GLY A 350 -33.72 21.02 -1.91
CA GLY A 350 -32.49 21.78 -1.71
C GLY A 350 -31.53 21.21 -0.65
N ARG A 351 -31.83 20.05 -0.05
CA ARG A 351 -30.91 19.41 0.89
C ARG A 351 -29.82 18.66 0.15
N GLN A 352 -28.59 18.74 0.66
CA GLN A 352 -27.48 17.98 0.08
C GLN A 352 -27.61 16.50 0.45
N LEU A 353 -27.33 15.61 -0.53
CA LEU A 353 -27.40 14.16 -0.32
C LEU A 353 -26.58 13.69 0.89
N LYS A 354 -25.41 14.29 1.13
CA LYS A 354 -24.57 14.00 2.31
C LYS A 354 -25.29 14.25 3.63
N ASP A 355 -26.06 15.33 3.71
CA ASP A 355 -26.80 15.70 4.93
C ASP A 355 -27.97 14.76 5.13
N ILE A 356 -28.62 14.32 4.05
CA ILE A 356 -29.67 13.30 4.09
C ILE A 356 -29.10 11.95 4.55
N LEU A 357 -27.89 11.56 4.13
CA LEU A 357 -27.30 10.30 4.58
C LEU A 357 -26.92 10.31 6.07
N ASN A 358 -26.49 11.45 6.60
CA ASN A 358 -26.06 11.57 8.00
C ASN A 358 -27.23 11.84 8.95
N ALA A 359 -28.12 12.76 8.60
CA ALA A 359 -29.18 13.31 9.45
C ALA A 359 -30.58 13.14 8.85
N GLY A 360 -30.71 12.44 7.73
CA GLY A 360 -31.96 12.35 6.97
C GLY A 360 -33.09 11.60 7.68
N PRO A 361 -34.17 11.33 6.92
CA PRO A 361 -35.47 10.94 7.47
C PRO A 361 -35.37 9.69 8.35
N GLU A 362 -36.30 9.57 9.28
CA GLU A 362 -36.42 8.35 10.07
C GLU A 362 -36.70 7.15 9.16
N PRO A 363 -36.11 5.98 9.46
CA PRO A 363 -36.31 4.78 8.67
C PRO A 363 -37.79 4.39 8.67
N VAL A 364 -38.31 4.06 7.50
CA VAL A 364 -39.71 3.65 7.35
C VAL A 364 -39.86 2.20 7.83
N SER A 365 -40.76 1.96 8.78
CA SER A 365 -41.13 0.61 9.19
C SER A 365 -41.87 -0.09 8.05
N ILE A 366 -41.33 -1.21 7.58
CA ILE A 366 -42.01 -2.06 6.59
C ILE A 366 -42.88 -3.04 7.36
N THR A 367 -44.19 -2.97 7.16
CA THR A 367 -45.10 -4.03 7.54
C THR A 367 -45.32 -4.95 6.35
N ALA A 368 -45.06 -6.25 6.51
CA ALA A 368 -45.48 -7.23 5.53
C ALA A 368 -47.02 -7.19 5.45
N ASN A 369 -47.57 -6.97 4.26
CA ASN A 369 -49.01 -7.16 4.09
C ASN A 369 -49.32 -8.63 4.38
N SER A 370 -50.24 -8.88 5.32
CA SER A 370 -50.63 -10.22 5.80
C SER A 370 -51.14 -11.14 4.69
N ASP A 371 -51.52 -10.58 3.53
CA ASP A 371 -52.13 -11.32 2.43
C ASP A 371 -51.14 -11.74 1.33
N SER A 372 -49.91 -11.21 1.34
CA SER A 372 -48.84 -11.74 0.48
C SER A 372 -48.20 -12.93 1.18
N TYR A 373 -48.73 -14.13 0.90
CA TYR A 373 -48.05 -15.37 1.23
C TYR A 373 -46.64 -15.32 0.64
N PHE A 374 -45.63 -15.12 1.51
CA PHE A 374 -44.24 -15.39 1.18
C PHE A 374 -44.17 -16.85 0.74
N ARG A 375 -44.24 -17.11 -0.57
CA ARG A 375 -43.81 -18.40 -1.07
C ARG A 375 -42.30 -18.43 -0.81
N PRO A 376 -41.77 -19.43 -0.08
CA PRO A 376 -40.32 -19.64 0.01
C PRO A 376 -39.80 -20.17 -1.33
N ALA A 377 -40.15 -19.52 -2.44
CA ALA A 377 -39.68 -19.83 -3.77
C ALA A 377 -38.21 -19.42 -3.81
N GLN A 378 -37.36 -20.44 -3.66
CA GLN A 378 -35.92 -20.40 -3.94
C GLN A 378 -35.14 -19.35 -3.12
N GLN A 379 -35.01 -19.61 -1.81
CA GLN A 379 -33.97 -19.02 -0.95
C GLN A 379 -32.53 -19.17 -1.51
N GLY A 380 -32.32 -19.94 -2.58
CA GLY A 380 -30.99 -20.18 -3.18
C GLY A 380 -30.51 -19.13 -4.19
N ALA A 381 -31.34 -18.19 -4.67
CA ALA A 381 -30.99 -17.34 -5.83
C ALA A 381 -30.73 -15.86 -5.51
N LEU A 382 -30.73 -15.44 -4.24
CA LEU A 382 -30.76 -14.02 -3.85
C LEU A 382 -29.42 -13.41 -3.42
N SER A 383 -28.30 -14.14 -3.48
CA SER A 383 -27.07 -13.71 -2.78
C SER A 383 -26.07 -12.91 -3.60
N THR A 384 -26.36 -12.58 -4.86
CA THR A 384 -25.38 -11.90 -5.70
C THR A 384 -25.53 -10.38 -5.61
N CYS A 385 -24.50 -9.71 -5.12
CA CYS A 385 -24.41 -8.25 -5.09
C CYS A 385 -23.28 -7.76 -5.99
N PHE A 386 -23.41 -6.53 -6.48
CA PHE A 386 -22.33 -5.83 -7.17
C PHE A 386 -22.20 -4.41 -6.63
N TYR A 387 -21.09 -3.77 -6.96
CA TYR A 387 -20.74 -2.44 -6.50
C TYR A 387 -20.93 -1.43 -7.62
N VAL A 388 -21.40 -0.25 -7.24
CA VAL A 388 -21.49 0.91 -8.11
C VAL A 388 -20.76 2.04 -7.41
N ILE A 389 -19.71 2.55 -8.05
CA ILE A 389 -18.92 3.65 -7.56
C ILE A 389 -19.21 4.86 -8.43
N VAL A 390 -19.79 5.90 -7.83
CA VAL A 390 -20.00 7.19 -8.48
C VAL A 390 -19.06 8.19 -7.84
N SER A 391 -18.20 8.80 -8.64
CA SER A 391 -17.11 9.65 -8.16
C SER A 391 -17.08 10.99 -8.86
N GLN A 392 -16.72 12.06 -8.15
CA GLN A 392 -16.57 13.38 -8.72
C GLN A 392 -15.13 13.63 -9.16
N ALA A 393 -14.93 14.04 -10.42
CA ALA A 393 -13.63 14.30 -11.03
C ALA A 393 -12.86 15.48 -10.41
N ARG A 394 -13.59 16.45 -9.88
CA ARG A 394 -13.04 17.77 -9.56
C ARG A 394 -12.21 17.73 -8.29
N LYS A 395 -10.93 18.07 -8.38
CA LYS A 395 -10.03 18.28 -7.24
C LYS A 395 -10.22 19.68 -6.68
N GLU A 396 -10.51 19.78 -5.39
CA GLU A 396 -10.47 21.06 -4.67
C GLU A 396 -9.01 21.48 -4.45
N ALA A 397 -8.72 22.78 -4.38
CA ALA A 397 -7.36 23.29 -4.16
C ALA A 397 -6.71 22.75 -2.87
N TRP A 398 -7.53 22.44 -1.85
CA TRP A 398 -7.06 21.81 -0.62
C TRP A 398 -6.47 20.41 -0.83
N HIS A 399 -6.99 19.63 -1.79
CA HIS A 399 -6.44 18.32 -2.14
C HIS A 399 -5.06 18.42 -2.77
N GLU A 400 -4.83 19.44 -3.59
CA GLU A 400 -3.51 19.69 -4.18
C GLU A 400 -2.48 20.06 -3.10
N LEU A 401 -2.88 20.92 -2.14
CA LEU A 401 -2.04 21.25 -1.00
C LEU A 401 -1.74 20.01 -0.13
N LEU A 402 -2.75 19.18 0.15
CA LEU A 402 -2.57 17.91 0.87
C LEU A 402 -1.64 16.95 0.12
N ALA A 403 -1.71 16.90 -1.22
CA ALA A 403 -0.83 16.08 -2.04
C ALA A 403 0.63 16.56 -1.96
N VAL A 404 0.87 17.87 -1.94
CA VAL A 404 2.21 18.44 -1.74
C VAL A 404 2.70 18.20 -0.32
N ALA A 405 1.87 18.46 0.69
CA ALA A 405 2.21 18.28 2.10
C ALA A 405 2.51 16.81 2.44
N SER A 406 1.74 15.86 1.88
CA SER A 406 1.98 14.42 2.07
C SER A 406 3.29 13.96 1.44
N LYS A 407 3.66 14.49 0.25
CA LYS A 407 4.98 14.24 -0.35
C LYS A 407 6.11 14.79 0.53
N ALA A 408 5.98 16.01 1.04
CA ALA A 408 6.97 16.60 1.94
C ALA A 408 7.11 15.79 3.24
N SER A 409 5.99 15.35 3.82
CA SER A 409 5.97 14.49 5.01
C SER A 409 6.69 13.16 4.78
N SER A 410 6.46 12.53 3.61
CA SER A 410 7.16 11.31 3.19
C SER A 410 8.68 11.52 3.16
N VAL A 411 9.16 12.62 2.55
CA VAL A 411 10.60 12.96 2.51
C VAL A 411 11.18 13.15 3.92
N ILE A 412 10.46 13.86 4.80
CA ILE A 412 10.88 14.09 6.19
C ILE A 412 11.02 12.76 6.95
N VAL A 413 10.04 11.85 6.83
CA VAL A 413 10.07 10.54 7.49
C VAL A 413 11.22 9.68 6.96
N TYR A 414 11.52 9.72 5.67
CA TYR A 414 12.69 9.01 5.13
C TYR A 414 14.01 9.61 5.61
N ALA A 415 14.16 10.94 5.60
CA ALA A 415 15.35 11.61 6.12
C ALA A 415 15.56 11.28 7.61
N PHE A 416 14.48 11.31 8.40
CA PHE A 416 14.48 10.88 9.79
C PHE A 416 14.93 9.42 9.94
N GLY A 417 14.35 8.50 9.15
CA GLY A 417 14.74 7.10 9.13
C GLY A 417 16.23 6.91 8.83
N THR A 418 16.74 7.57 7.79
CA THR A 418 18.16 7.54 7.42
C THR A 418 19.06 8.03 8.55
N MET A 419 18.70 9.13 9.22
CA MET A 419 19.45 9.63 10.39
C MET A 419 19.44 8.61 11.53
N VAL A 420 18.28 8.02 11.83
CA VAL A 420 18.14 7.01 12.89
C VAL A 420 18.96 5.75 12.59
N PHE A 421 18.87 5.20 11.38
CA PHE A 421 19.61 4.00 10.98
C PHE A 421 21.11 4.24 10.85
N SER A 422 21.54 5.41 10.35
CA SER A 422 22.96 5.77 10.31
C SER A 422 23.58 5.90 11.71
N SER A 423 22.76 6.33 12.69
CA SER A 423 23.16 6.49 14.09
C SER A 423 23.09 5.20 14.90
N ALA A 424 22.53 4.11 14.38
CA ALA A 424 22.33 2.88 15.13
C ALA A 424 23.68 2.18 15.36
N ALA A 425 24.23 2.21 16.57
CA ALA A 425 25.44 1.48 16.90
C ALA A 425 25.15 -0.01 17.09
N LEU A 426 26.18 -0.84 16.95
CA LEU A 426 26.17 -2.29 17.23
C LEU A 426 25.21 -3.11 16.35
N MET A 427 24.74 -2.58 15.22
CA MET A 427 23.99 -3.39 14.25
C MET A 427 24.96 -4.30 13.49
N SER A 428 24.88 -5.62 13.67
CA SER A 428 25.68 -6.56 12.85
C SER A 428 25.19 -6.56 11.41
N ILE A 429 26.10 -6.76 10.45
CA ILE A 429 25.74 -6.85 9.03
C ILE A 429 24.82 -8.05 8.77
N SER A 430 25.00 -9.15 9.51
CA SER A 430 24.15 -10.33 9.41
C SER A 430 22.71 -10.03 9.85
N ALA A 431 22.55 -9.30 10.95
CA ALA A 431 21.25 -8.85 11.43
C ALA A 431 20.60 -7.86 10.44
N ALA A 432 21.37 -6.90 9.93
CA ALA A 432 20.91 -5.94 8.94
C ALA A 432 20.43 -6.63 7.65
N LEU A 433 21.22 -7.58 7.12
CA LEU A 433 20.85 -8.36 5.92
C LEU A 433 19.61 -9.23 6.16
N MET A 434 19.50 -9.86 7.33
CA MET A 434 18.30 -10.61 7.70
C MET A 434 17.08 -9.69 7.75
N VAL A 435 17.22 -8.52 8.39
CA VAL A 435 16.15 -7.51 8.49
C VAL A 435 15.71 -7.02 7.11
N LEU A 436 16.66 -6.59 6.28
CA LEU A 436 16.41 -6.14 4.91
C LEU A 436 15.76 -7.24 4.08
N SER A 437 16.33 -8.45 4.06
CA SER A 437 15.82 -9.55 3.22
C SER A 437 14.38 -9.92 3.54
N LEU A 438 14.04 -10.08 4.82
CA LEU A 438 12.68 -10.42 5.25
C LEU A 438 11.69 -9.29 5.01
N ILE A 439 12.09 -8.04 5.29
CA ILE A 439 11.25 -6.87 5.03
C ILE A 439 10.95 -6.72 3.53
N LEU A 440 11.98 -6.86 2.69
CA LEU A 440 11.84 -6.76 1.24
C LEU A 440 11.02 -7.92 0.66
N CYS A 441 11.24 -9.15 1.12
CA CYS A 441 10.44 -10.30 0.71
C CYS A 441 8.96 -10.09 1.09
N SER A 442 8.69 -9.69 2.33
CA SER A 442 7.31 -9.40 2.79
C SER A 442 6.65 -8.27 1.99
N ALA A 443 7.40 -7.24 1.61
CA ALA A 443 6.88 -6.14 0.80
C ALA A 443 6.56 -6.57 -0.64
N VAL A 444 7.46 -7.32 -1.27
CA VAL A 444 7.25 -7.86 -2.63
C VAL A 444 6.06 -8.82 -2.63
N VAL A 445 5.99 -9.73 -1.65
CA VAL A 445 4.85 -10.66 -1.50
C VAL A 445 3.56 -9.88 -1.23
N GLY A 446 3.57 -8.89 -0.34
CA GLY A 446 2.43 -8.04 -0.05
C GLY A 446 1.88 -7.32 -1.27
N ARG A 447 2.77 -6.83 -2.15
CA ARG A 447 2.41 -6.23 -3.43
C ARG A 447 1.85 -7.24 -4.40
N ALA A 448 2.50 -8.40 -4.55
CA ALA A 448 2.05 -9.46 -5.44
C ALA A 448 0.66 -9.98 -5.02
N THR A 449 0.41 -10.14 -3.72
CA THR A 449 -0.90 -10.55 -3.20
C THR A 449 -1.96 -9.48 -3.40
N ALA A 450 -1.63 -8.19 -3.24
CA ALA A 450 -2.56 -7.11 -3.52
C ALA A 450 -2.92 -7.03 -5.01
N MET A 451 -1.94 -7.13 -5.90
CA MET A 451 -2.18 -7.19 -7.35
C MET A 451 -3.04 -8.40 -7.72
N TRP A 452 -2.75 -9.55 -7.11
CA TRP A 452 -3.54 -10.77 -7.32
C TRP A 452 -4.98 -10.63 -6.82
N MET A 453 -5.21 -10.06 -5.63
CA MET A 453 -6.56 -9.79 -5.11
C MET A 453 -7.31 -8.82 -6.01
N THR A 454 -6.67 -7.73 -6.45
CA THR A 454 -7.28 -6.76 -7.37
C THR A 454 -7.59 -7.40 -8.72
N ARG A 455 -6.70 -8.23 -9.25
CA ARG A 455 -6.91 -8.98 -10.49
C ARG A 455 -8.09 -9.95 -10.36
N GLU A 456 -8.10 -10.76 -9.30
CA GLU A 456 -9.20 -11.70 -9.04
C GLU A 456 -10.52 -10.94 -8.91
N LEU A 457 -10.50 -9.78 -8.24
CA LEU A 457 -11.66 -8.91 -8.11
C LEU A 457 -12.17 -8.43 -9.47
N HIS A 458 -11.30 -8.20 -10.45
CA HIS A 458 -11.67 -7.80 -11.82
C HIS A 458 -12.03 -8.99 -12.74
N GLU A 459 -11.40 -10.16 -12.58
CA GLU A 459 -11.53 -11.31 -13.48
C GLU A 459 -12.64 -12.30 -13.08
N SER A 460 -12.73 -12.65 -11.79
CA SER A 460 -13.65 -13.69 -11.31
C SER A 460 -15.11 -13.22 -11.19
N ASN A 461 -15.29 -11.90 -11.30
CA ASN A 461 -16.57 -11.25 -11.33
C ASN A 461 -16.66 -10.56 -12.69
N GLY A 462 -17.66 -10.85 -13.55
CA GLY A 462 -17.95 -9.90 -14.64
C GLY A 462 -18.05 -8.50 -14.02
N PRO A 463 -17.56 -7.40 -14.66
CA PRO A 463 -17.05 -6.20 -13.98
C PRO A 463 -17.89 -5.82 -12.74
N PRO A 464 -17.49 -6.25 -11.53
CA PRO A 464 -18.35 -6.18 -10.34
C PRO A 464 -18.56 -4.75 -9.86
N ILE A 465 -17.94 -3.81 -10.56
CA ILE A 465 -17.84 -2.42 -10.20
C ILE A 465 -18.25 -1.66 -11.45
N LEU A 466 -19.47 -1.12 -11.46
CA LEU A 466 -19.81 -0.07 -12.41
C LEU A 466 -19.23 1.24 -11.88
N ARG A 467 -18.47 1.92 -12.74
CA ARG A 467 -17.85 3.20 -12.41
C ARG A 467 -18.46 4.27 -13.27
N CYS A 468 -18.92 5.32 -12.62
CA CYS A 468 -19.32 6.53 -13.31
C CYS A 468 -18.64 7.73 -12.67
N GLN A 469 -18.16 8.63 -13.52
CA GLN A 469 -17.53 9.85 -13.10
C GLN A 469 -18.46 11.02 -13.42
N ALA A 470 -18.76 11.81 -12.40
CA ALA A 470 -19.55 13.02 -12.53
C ALA A 470 -18.63 14.25 -12.66
N ASP A 471 -19.00 15.17 -13.54
CA ASP A 471 -18.27 16.44 -13.74
C ASP A 471 -18.54 17.44 -12.60
N GLY A 472 -19.70 17.34 -11.97
CA GLY A 472 -20.17 18.23 -10.92
C GLY A 472 -20.75 17.52 -9.71
N ARG A 473 -21.03 18.32 -8.66
CA ARG A 473 -21.69 17.82 -7.45
C ARG A 473 -23.17 17.54 -7.67
N ASN A 474 -23.82 18.30 -8.56
CA ASN A 474 -25.23 18.10 -8.92
C ASN A 474 -25.37 16.81 -9.74
N GLY A 475 -24.60 16.66 -10.84
CA GLY A 475 -24.54 15.40 -11.58
C GLY A 475 -24.17 14.17 -10.74
N LEU A 476 -23.32 14.32 -9.71
CA LEU A 476 -23.04 13.23 -8.75
C LEU A 476 -24.31 12.80 -8.01
N ASN A 477 -25.10 13.77 -7.52
CA ASN A 477 -26.36 13.48 -6.84
C ASN A 477 -27.38 12.90 -7.82
N ASP A 478 -27.47 13.43 -9.03
CA ASP A 478 -28.42 12.96 -10.05
C ASP A 478 -28.14 11.51 -10.45
N LEU A 479 -26.87 11.14 -10.63
CA LEU A 479 -26.45 9.76 -10.88
C LEU A 479 -26.79 8.82 -9.73
N VAL A 480 -26.57 9.24 -8.49
CA VAL A 480 -26.91 8.42 -7.31
C VAL A 480 -28.42 8.27 -7.17
N LEU A 481 -29.19 9.35 -7.35
CA LEU A 481 -30.65 9.32 -7.32
C LEU A 481 -31.22 8.42 -8.43
N ALA A 482 -30.68 8.51 -9.64
CA ALA A 482 -31.10 7.67 -10.76
C ALA A 482 -30.91 6.17 -10.46
N VAL A 483 -29.86 5.80 -9.72
CA VAL A 483 -29.63 4.42 -9.26
C VAL A 483 -30.58 4.03 -8.12
N LEU A 484 -30.84 4.92 -7.18
CA LEU A 484 -31.76 4.68 -6.06
C LEU A 484 -33.22 4.53 -6.51
N ASP A 485 -33.61 5.21 -7.58
CA ASP A 485 -34.96 5.18 -8.16
C ASP A 485 -35.25 3.89 -8.95
N ILE A 486 -34.26 3.00 -9.17
CA ILE A 486 -34.48 1.75 -9.89
C ILE A 486 -35.34 0.80 -9.05
N GLU A 487 -36.48 0.41 -9.62
CA GLU A 487 -37.42 -0.49 -8.95
C GLU A 487 -36.88 -1.93 -8.85
N GLY A 488 -37.10 -2.56 -7.68
CA GLY A 488 -36.72 -3.95 -7.43
C GLY A 488 -35.27 -4.15 -6.99
N LEU A 489 -34.55 -3.07 -6.66
CA LEU A 489 -33.19 -3.12 -6.14
C LEU A 489 -33.11 -2.66 -4.69
N VAL A 490 -32.30 -3.37 -3.91
CA VAL A 490 -31.85 -2.95 -2.58
C VAL A 490 -30.47 -2.34 -2.73
N VAL A 491 -30.33 -1.09 -2.33
CA VAL A 491 -29.08 -0.32 -2.42
C VAL A 491 -28.58 0.00 -1.02
N GLU A 492 -27.42 -0.52 -0.64
CA GLU A 492 -26.73 -0.12 0.58
C GLU A 492 -25.70 0.98 0.26
N MET A 493 -25.77 2.10 0.95
CA MET A 493 -24.82 3.21 0.77
C MET A 493 -24.57 3.92 2.10
N GLY A 494 -23.29 4.01 2.51
CA GLY A 494 -22.90 4.72 3.72
C GLY A 494 -23.57 4.20 5.00
N GLY A 495 -23.79 2.88 5.11
CA GLY A 495 -24.51 2.27 6.24
C GLY A 495 -26.03 2.37 6.17
N ASN A 496 -26.58 3.13 5.23
CA ASN A 496 -28.02 3.22 5.00
C ASN A 496 -28.45 2.16 3.98
N VAL A 497 -29.64 1.60 4.17
CA VAL A 497 -30.26 0.63 3.26
C VAL A 497 -31.47 1.26 2.61
N PHE A 498 -31.44 1.30 1.29
CA PHE A 498 -32.46 1.89 0.45
C PHE A 498 -33.16 0.81 -0.37
N PHE A 499 -34.44 1.02 -0.63
CA PHE A 499 -35.23 0.21 -1.54
C PHE A 499 -36.21 1.11 -2.27
N ASN A 500 -36.19 1.06 -3.60
CA ASN A 500 -37.03 1.91 -4.46
C ASN A 500 -36.99 3.40 -4.03
N GLY A 501 -35.81 3.94 -3.75
CA GLY A 501 -35.62 5.34 -3.33
C GLY A 501 -36.06 5.70 -1.91
N ILE A 502 -36.46 4.72 -1.09
CA ILE A 502 -36.92 4.92 0.29
C ILE A 502 -35.88 4.34 1.28
N LEU A 503 -35.61 5.06 2.37
CA LEU A 503 -34.75 4.60 3.45
C LEU A 503 -35.51 3.62 4.36
N ILE A 504 -35.04 2.37 4.40
CA ILE A 504 -35.62 1.32 5.25
C ILE A 504 -34.90 1.20 6.58
N LYS A 505 -33.56 1.21 6.54
CA LYS A 505 -32.75 0.91 7.72
C LYS A 505 -31.51 1.77 7.74
N LYS A 506 -31.22 2.34 8.90
CA LYS A 506 -29.98 3.06 9.18
C LYS A 506 -29.08 2.18 10.03
N ARG A 507 -27.87 1.87 9.55
CA ARG A 507 -26.82 1.22 10.34
C ARG A 507 -25.79 2.27 10.74
N SER A 508 -25.16 2.07 11.89
CA SER A 508 -24.00 2.88 12.27
C SER A 508 -22.88 2.63 11.26
N THR A 509 -22.32 3.71 10.71
CA THR A 509 -21.20 3.67 9.76
C THR A 509 -19.95 3.05 10.37
N TRP A 510 -19.76 3.23 11.68
CA TRP A 510 -18.58 2.81 12.44
C TRP A 510 -18.60 1.35 12.89
N PHE A 511 -19.78 0.75 13.06
CA PHE A 511 -19.89 -0.62 13.58
C PHE A 511 -20.38 -1.63 12.54
N SER A 512 -20.60 -1.20 11.30
CA SER A 512 -21.01 -2.13 10.24
C SER A 512 -19.82 -2.89 9.68
N TRP A 513 -19.83 -4.22 9.79
CA TRP A 513 -18.85 -5.09 9.15
C TRP A 513 -18.73 -4.87 7.64
N SER A 514 -19.81 -4.45 6.98
CA SER A 514 -19.79 -4.09 5.56
C SER A 514 -18.91 -2.89 5.25
N SER A 515 -18.70 -1.97 6.20
CA SER A 515 -17.80 -0.83 6.04
C SER A 515 -16.33 -1.24 6.04
N TYR A 516 -15.95 -2.35 6.68
CA TYR A 516 -14.54 -2.76 6.82
C TYR A 516 -14.16 -3.91 5.88
N ILE A 517 -15.03 -4.91 5.78
CA ILE A 517 -14.83 -6.12 4.97
C ILE A 517 -15.28 -5.90 3.53
N GLY A 518 -16.22 -4.97 3.31
CA GLY A 518 -16.70 -4.61 1.99
C GLY A 518 -17.35 -5.78 1.27
N LEU A 519 -16.79 -6.20 0.13
CA LEU A 519 -17.35 -7.24 -0.75
C LEU A 519 -17.65 -8.59 -0.08
N LEU A 520 -16.93 -8.97 0.98
CA LEU A 520 -17.14 -10.26 1.65
C LEU A 520 -18.25 -10.21 2.70
N ALA A 521 -18.74 -9.03 3.07
CA ALA A 521 -19.90 -8.96 3.95
C ALA A 521 -21.12 -9.56 3.24
N LYS A 522 -22.03 -10.24 3.93
CA LYS A 522 -23.28 -10.70 3.28
C LYS A 522 -24.15 -9.48 2.88
N PRO A 523 -24.85 -9.51 1.73
CA PRO A 523 -25.76 -8.44 1.37
C PRO A 523 -26.94 -8.39 2.33
N PHE A 524 -27.56 -7.23 2.48
CA PHE A 524 -28.76 -7.05 3.29
C PHE A 524 -29.89 -7.92 2.76
N ASN A 525 -30.37 -8.83 3.60
CA ASN A 525 -31.52 -9.65 3.27
C ASN A 525 -32.81 -8.94 3.68
N LEU A 526 -33.51 -8.38 2.69
CA LEU A 526 -34.77 -7.69 2.92
C LEU A 526 -35.86 -8.64 3.46
N ALA A 527 -35.87 -9.91 3.05
CA ALA A 527 -36.85 -10.88 3.52
C ALA A 527 -36.68 -11.20 5.01
N GLU A 528 -35.43 -11.34 5.46
CA GLU A 528 -35.12 -11.55 6.88
C GLU A 528 -35.53 -10.34 7.73
N PHE A 529 -35.28 -9.13 7.22
CA PHE A 529 -35.66 -7.91 7.92
C PHE A 529 -37.18 -7.74 8.06
N VAL A 530 -37.95 -8.06 7.01
CA VAL A 530 -39.41 -7.97 7.04
C VAL A 530 -40.05 -9.05 7.94
N SER A 531 -39.34 -10.14 8.20
CA SER A 531 -39.81 -11.21 9.11
C SER A 531 -39.59 -10.94 10.60
N GLN A 532 -38.77 -9.93 10.95
CA GLN A 532 -38.50 -9.49 12.31
C GLN A 532 -39.47 -8.39 12.71
#